data_AF-A0A973L4Y0-F1
#
_entry.id   AF-A0A973L4Y0-F1
#
_cell.length_a   1.000
_cell.length_b   1.000
_cell.length_c   1.000
_cell.angle_alpha   90.00
_cell.angle_beta   90.00
_cell.angle_gamma   90.00
#
_symmetry.space_group_name_H-M   'P 1'
#
loop_
_entity.id
_entity.type
_entity.pdbx_description
1 polymer ?
#
loop_
_entity_poly.entity_id
_entity_poly.type
_entity_poly.pdbx_seq_one_letter_code
_entity_poly.pdbx_strand_id
1 'polypeptide(L)'
;MRFLRVPLRRLAAPVAVAVAAGSLSLAGAAPSSAATPVTFTSTVVNVASAGCMDDPNSSASAGTQAIQWSCNGGTNQNWTFTPVAGTSASYTVTNGASNLCLDVSGKSTADNAKIIQYTCNGQTNQQFTLQPVTVSGKTGTFGLAAVHSGKCIVPAGDATAAGTLLVQLSCTGAATRVWQLPAYRTGGSGNVVTVADPGPKTATVGTAVSVQISASDSASGQTLTYSATGLPAGLAITSSGLISGTPTTAGTSTVTVTATDTTGASGTASFSWTVNGTSGPPPSGTVRVFWLKPTDVAYDQAYPDGIAGVMREAQRFYKQQLGKTFTLNSTVVETVNGLHDTNWYITNNCDPNGDHYWCVVDNMQAELQQRFGLGNPDSRWLIVGEVSAEEVGQSGGGGGSGWVLLSGHDADGAAGKNGPMNRWYGGMVHELGHAFGLPDATSTDGTCMSASLYDYPNCTFNQTQKNGILNGPYGGFLS
;
A
#
# COMPACT_ATOMS: atom_id res chain seq x y z
N MET A 1 77.78 0.21 -54.73
CA MET A 1 77.10 -1.08 -54.98
C MET A 1 75.82 -1.12 -54.18
N ARG A 2 74.71 -1.49 -54.83
CA ARG A 2 73.36 -1.68 -54.28
C ARG A 2 73.41 -2.61 -53.06
N PHE A 3 72.69 -2.29 -51.97
CA PHE A 3 71.38 -2.84 -51.63
C PHE A 3 70.91 -2.21 -50.31
N LEU A 4 69.67 -1.73 -50.31
CA LEU A 4 69.04 -0.94 -49.26
C LEU A 4 68.74 -1.79 -48.01
N ARG A 5 68.96 -1.20 -46.82
CA ARG A 5 68.69 -1.78 -45.49
C ARG A 5 67.19 -1.93 -45.22
N VAL A 6 66.76 -3.11 -44.78
CA VAL A 6 65.45 -3.34 -44.14
C VAL A 6 65.69 -3.52 -42.63
N PRO A 7 65.08 -2.71 -41.74
CA PRO A 7 65.12 -2.95 -40.30
C PRO A 7 63.96 -3.84 -39.86
N LEU A 8 64.26 -4.81 -38.98
CA LEU A 8 63.27 -5.65 -38.31
C LEU A 8 62.26 -4.80 -37.52
N ARG A 9 60.96 -5.03 -37.74
CA ARG A 9 59.89 -4.57 -36.86
C ARG A 9 59.06 -5.74 -36.35
N ARG A 10 58.80 -5.69 -35.04
CA ARG A 10 58.14 -6.65 -34.17
C ARG A 10 56.76 -7.07 -34.71
N LEU A 11 56.46 -8.36 -34.60
CA LEU A 11 55.13 -8.94 -34.79
C LEU A 11 54.17 -8.38 -33.72
N ALA A 12 53.14 -7.66 -34.16
CA ALA A 12 51.98 -7.27 -33.37
C ALA A 12 50.83 -8.23 -33.66
N ALA A 13 50.24 -8.81 -32.61
CA ALA A 13 49.04 -9.63 -32.71
C ALA A 13 47.81 -8.75 -33.06
N PRO A 14 46.84 -9.24 -33.85
CA PRO A 14 45.63 -8.49 -34.13
C PRO A 14 44.70 -8.46 -32.92
N VAL A 15 44.27 -7.25 -32.56
CA VAL A 15 43.20 -6.95 -31.62
C VAL A 15 41.87 -7.36 -32.26
N ALA A 16 41.14 -8.30 -31.65
CA ALA A 16 39.77 -8.61 -32.01
C ALA A 16 38.84 -7.54 -31.41
N VAL A 17 38.18 -6.76 -32.27
CA VAL A 17 37.12 -5.83 -31.87
C VAL A 17 35.83 -6.64 -31.70
N ALA A 18 35.43 -6.89 -30.46
CA ALA A 18 34.11 -7.43 -30.15
C ALA A 18 33.07 -6.31 -30.22
N VAL A 19 32.20 -6.36 -31.23
CA VAL A 19 31.00 -5.53 -31.27
C VAL A 19 29.98 -6.16 -30.32
N ALA A 20 29.82 -5.58 -29.13
CA ALA A 20 28.74 -5.94 -28.23
C ALA A 20 27.42 -5.35 -28.77
N ALA A 21 26.57 -6.20 -29.36
CA ALA A 21 25.20 -5.84 -29.66
C ALA A 21 24.43 -5.71 -28.34
N GLY A 22 24.21 -4.48 -27.89
CA GLY A 22 23.32 -4.18 -26.77
C GLY A 22 21.88 -4.49 -27.17
N SER A 23 21.31 -5.57 -26.66
CA SER A 23 19.88 -5.85 -26.74
C SER A 23 19.15 -4.88 -25.81
N LEU A 24 18.51 -3.88 -26.40
CA LEU A 24 17.57 -2.98 -25.72
C LEU A 24 16.31 -3.79 -25.38
N SER A 25 16.23 -4.30 -24.15
CA SER A 25 15.00 -4.92 -23.64
C SER A 25 13.96 -3.84 -23.39
N LEU A 26 13.09 -3.60 -24.38
CA LEU A 26 11.79 -2.96 -24.15
C LEU A 26 11.02 -3.87 -23.19
N ALA A 27 10.90 -3.46 -21.92
CA ALA A 27 9.92 -4.01 -21.01
C ALA A 27 8.54 -3.75 -21.63
N GLY A 28 8.01 -4.74 -22.35
CA GLY A 28 6.63 -4.73 -22.81
C GLY A 28 5.74 -4.57 -21.59
N ALA A 29 4.84 -3.58 -21.62
CA ALA A 29 3.75 -3.49 -20.67
C ALA A 29 3.08 -4.87 -20.60
N ALA A 30 2.92 -5.40 -19.39
CA ALA A 30 2.15 -6.61 -19.17
C ALA A 30 0.80 -6.47 -19.90
N PRO A 31 0.33 -7.49 -20.63
CA PRO A 31 -0.98 -7.41 -21.26
C PRO A 31 -2.01 -7.12 -20.16
N SER A 32 -2.81 -6.08 -20.36
CA SER A 32 -4.03 -5.84 -19.59
C SER A 32 -4.76 -7.18 -19.45
N SER A 33 -5.01 -7.61 -18.22
CA SER A 33 -5.81 -8.80 -17.94
C SER A 33 -7.15 -8.63 -18.65
N ALA A 34 -7.37 -9.38 -19.73
CA ALA A 34 -8.63 -9.38 -20.44
C ALA A 34 -9.74 -9.79 -19.45
N ALA A 35 -10.73 -8.91 -19.28
CA ALA A 35 -11.86 -9.15 -18.40
C ALA A 35 -12.55 -10.47 -18.77
N THR A 36 -12.91 -11.27 -17.77
CA THR A 36 -13.64 -12.54 -17.99
C THR A 36 -14.99 -12.26 -18.66
N PRO A 37 -15.30 -12.91 -19.80
CA PRO A 37 -16.60 -12.77 -20.46
C PRO A 37 -17.73 -13.19 -19.52
N VAL A 38 -18.80 -12.38 -19.44
CA VAL A 38 -20.00 -12.67 -18.64
C VAL A 38 -21.23 -12.84 -19.54
N THR A 39 -22.24 -13.54 -19.05
CA THR A 39 -23.54 -13.61 -19.71
C THR A 39 -24.26 -12.28 -19.61
N PHE A 40 -24.82 -11.80 -20.72
CA PHE A 40 -25.62 -10.57 -20.76
C PHE A 40 -26.71 -10.68 -21.82
N THR A 41 -27.72 -9.82 -21.71
CA THR A 41 -28.88 -9.78 -22.60
C THR A 41 -29.03 -8.36 -23.15
N SER A 42 -29.05 -8.21 -24.47
CA SER A 42 -29.01 -6.91 -25.14
C SER A 42 -29.87 -6.89 -26.40
N THR A 43 -30.41 -5.70 -26.73
CA THR A 43 -30.72 -5.39 -28.13
C THR A 43 -29.42 -5.28 -28.94
N VAL A 44 -29.50 -5.53 -30.24
CA VAL A 44 -28.36 -5.45 -31.16
C VAL A 44 -28.70 -4.41 -32.23
N VAL A 45 -28.16 -3.20 -32.10
CA VAL A 45 -28.59 -2.00 -32.84
C VAL A 45 -27.58 -1.66 -33.93
N ASN A 46 -27.99 -1.63 -35.19
CA ASN A 46 -27.10 -1.29 -36.29
C ASN A 46 -26.65 0.18 -36.17
N VAL A 47 -25.35 0.44 -36.32
CA VAL A 47 -24.80 1.78 -36.12
C VAL A 47 -25.28 2.78 -37.18
N ALA A 48 -25.53 2.33 -38.42
CA ALA A 48 -25.96 3.19 -39.53
C ALA A 48 -27.48 3.42 -39.57
N SER A 49 -28.29 2.37 -39.45
CA SER A 49 -29.76 2.48 -39.57
C SER A 49 -30.48 2.80 -38.26
N ALA A 50 -29.81 2.60 -37.12
CA ALA A 50 -30.42 2.54 -35.79
C ALA A 50 -31.51 1.44 -35.66
N GLY A 51 -31.59 0.51 -36.62
CA GLY A 51 -32.48 -0.64 -36.56
C GLY A 51 -31.90 -1.76 -35.69
N CYS A 52 -32.78 -2.52 -35.05
CA CYS A 52 -32.44 -3.66 -34.21
C CYS A 52 -32.40 -4.96 -35.02
N MET A 53 -31.48 -5.88 -34.68
CA MET A 53 -31.58 -7.29 -35.08
C MET A 53 -32.86 -7.88 -34.50
N ASP A 54 -33.70 -8.40 -35.39
CA ASP A 54 -35.07 -8.78 -35.09
C ASP A 54 -35.34 -10.18 -35.63
N ASP A 55 -35.91 -11.03 -34.78
CA ASP A 55 -36.57 -12.25 -35.23
C ASP A 55 -38.00 -11.91 -35.70
N PRO A 56 -38.27 -11.98 -37.01
CA PRO A 56 -39.49 -11.43 -37.58
C PRO A 56 -40.73 -12.13 -37.03
N ASN A 57 -41.69 -11.32 -36.59
CA ASN A 57 -42.97 -11.76 -36.01
C ASN A 57 -42.81 -12.64 -34.75
N SER A 58 -41.70 -12.53 -34.02
CA SER A 58 -41.43 -13.34 -32.82
C SER A 58 -41.55 -14.85 -33.07
N SER A 59 -40.99 -15.30 -34.20
CA SER A 59 -41.09 -16.69 -34.67
C SER A 59 -40.46 -17.68 -33.70
N ALA A 60 -41.15 -18.79 -33.44
CA ALA A 60 -40.56 -19.94 -32.74
C ALA A 60 -39.94 -20.99 -33.69
N SER A 61 -39.91 -20.71 -35.01
CA SER A 61 -39.54 -21.70 -36.02
C SER A 61 -38.04 -21.68 -36.32
N ALA A 62 -37.40 -22.84 -36.19
CA ALA A 62 -36.03 -23.04 -36.67
C ALA A 62 -35.95 -22.81 -38.19
N GLY A 63 -34.91 -22.11 -38.64
CA GLY A 63 -34.73 -21.69 -40.02
C GLY A 63 -35.24 -20.29 -40.35
N THR A 64 -35.93 -19.61 -39.43
CA THR A 64 -36.37 -18.23 -39.63
C THR A 64 -35.15 -17.31 -39.77
N GLN A 65 -35.08 -16.54 -40.87
CA GLN A 65 -33.98 -15.61 -41.11
C GLN A 65 -34.19 -14.31 -40.34
N ALA A 66 -33.17 -13.86 -39.62
CA ALA A 66 -33.20 -12.59 -38.91
C ALA A 66 -33.22 -11.41 -39.89
N ILE A 67 -33.86 -10.32 -39.48
CA ILE A 67 -33.92 -9.06 -40.22
C ILE A 67 -33.34 -7.93 -39.37
N GLN A 68 -33.11 -6.76 -39.98
CA GLN A 68 -33.11 -5.51 -39.23
C GLN A 68 -34.52 -4.92 -39.21
N TRP A 69 -34.97 -4.40 -38.07
CA TRP A 69 -36.26 -3.75 -37.94
C TRP A 69 -36.20 -2.53 -37.01
N SER A 70 -37.22 -1.69 -37.03
CA SER A 70 -37.33 -0.60 -36.06
C SER A 70 -37.33 -1.17 -34.63
N CYS A 71 -36.47 -0.63 -33.77
CA CYS A 71 -36.39 -1.06 -32.38
C CYS A 71 -37.73 -0.80 -31.65
N ASN A 72 -38.34 -1.84 -31.08
CA ASN A 72 -39.66 -1.80 -30.46
C ASN A 72 -39.69 -2.37 -29.02
N GLY A 73 -38.56 -2.91 -28.53
CA GLY A 73 -38.44 -3.44 -27.17
C GLY A 73 -39.08 -4.81 -26.96
N GLY A 74 -39.56 -5.46 -28.03
CA GLY A 74 -40.11 -6.81 -27.99
C GLY A 74 -39.05 -7.86 -27.66
N THR A 75 -39.49 -9.01 -27.12
CA THR A 75 -38.61 -10.13 -26.78
C THR A 75 -37.90 -10.73 -27.99
N ASN A 76 -38.46 -10.56 -29.19
CA ASN A 76 -37.88 -10.97 -30.47
C ASN A 76 -36.69 -10.11 -30.93
N GLN A 77 -36.47 -8.95 -30.30
CA GLN A 77 -35.30 -8.08 -30.50
C GLN A 77 -34.30 -8.16 -29.34
N ASN A 78 -34.56 -9.02 -28.36
CA ASN A 78 -33.71 -9.19 -27.19
C ASN A 78 -32.88 -10.47 -27.34
N TRP A 79 -31.55 -10.34 -27.22
CA TRP A 79 -30.61 -11.41 -27.51
C TRP A 79 -29.70 -11.67 -26.31
N THR A 80 -29.65 -12.91 -25.84
CA THR A 80 -28.81 -13.33 -24.71
C THR A 80 -27.50 -13.90 -25.21
N PHE A 81 -26.40 -13.28 -24.83
CA PHE A 81 -25.04 -13.67 -25.16
C PHE A 81 -24.47 -14.47 -23.99
N THR A 82 -24.24 -15.77 -24.20
CA THR A 82 -23.67 -16.69 -23.20
C THR A 82 -22.22 -17.03 -23.61
N PRO A 83 -21.21 -16.77 -22.75
CA PRO A 83 -19.81 -17.07 -23.07
C PRO A 83 -19.57 -18.52 -23.47
N VAL A 84 -18.77 -18.73 -24.50
CA VAL A 84 -18.23 -20.04 -24.85
C VAL A 84 -17.01 -20.30 -23.97
N ALA A 85 -17.07 -21.36 -23.16
CA ALA A 85 -15.98 -21.75 -22.27
C ALA A 85 -14.66 -21.94 -23.04
N GLY A 86 -13.56 -21.45 -22.47
CA GLY A 86 -12.23 -21.54 -23.09
C GLY A 86 -11.95 -20.51 -24.19
N THR A 87 -12.86 -19.56 -24.43
CA THR A 87 -12.64 -18.44 -25.36
C THR A 87 -12.60 -17.11 -24.62
N SER A 88 -11.91 -16.11 -25.20
CA SER A 88 -11.77 -14.78 -24.60
C SER A 88 -12.87 -13.78 -24.99
N ALA A 89 -13.69 -14.08 -26.01
CA ALA A 89 -14.72 -13.15 -26.53
C ALA A 89 -15.78 -13.80 -27.44
N SER A 90 -15.97 -15.13 -27.39
CA SER A 90 -16.97 -15.81 -28.22
C SER A 90 -18.21 -16.16 -27.40
N TYR A 91 -19.38 -16.03 -28.01
CA TYR A 91 -20.67 -16.20 -27.38
C TYR A 91 -21.59 -17.08 -28.22
N THR A 92 -22.39 -17.90 -27.54
CA THR A 92 -23.66 -18.40 -28.09
C THR A 92 -24.70 -17.31 -27.90
N VAL A 93 -25.47 -16.98 -28.96
CA VAL A 93 -26.46 -15.90 -28.93
C VAL A 93 -27.85 -16.48 -29.09
N THR A 94 -28.73 -16.34 -28.09
CA THR A 94 -30.10 -16.86 -28.12
C THR A 94 -31.14 -15.76 -28.22
N ASN A 95 -32.20 -15.99 -28.99
CA ASN A 95 -33.32 -15.06 -29.08
C ASN A 95 -34.24 -15.17 -27.86
N GLY A 96 -34.69 -14.03 -27.32
CA GLY A 96 -35.53 -13.98 -26.13
C GLY A 96 -36.98 -14.45 -26.32
N ALA A 97 -37.49 -14.52 -27.55
CA ALA A 97 -38.83 -15.04 -27.83
C ALA A 97 -38.84 -16.56 -28.05
N SER A 98 -37.86 -17.09 -28.78
CA SER A 98 -37.83 -18.50 -29.19
C SER A 98 -36.91 -19.41 -28.39
N ASN A 99 -35.93 -18.83 -27.68
CA ASN A 99 -34.77 -19.53 -27.08
C ASN A 99 -33.91 -20.31 -28.09
N LEU A 100 -34.09 -20.08 -29.40
CA LEU A 100 -33.23 -20.64 -30.44
C LEU A 100 -31.95 -19.81 -30.59
N CYS A 101 -30.89 -20.47 -31.06
CA CYS A 101 -29.58 -19.87 -31.27
C CYS A 101 -29.51 -19.17 -32.62
N LEU A 102 -28.86 -18.01 -32.66
CA LEU A 102 -28.39 -17.39 -33.90
C LEU A 102 -27.43 -18.36 -34.62
N ASP A 103 -27.58 -18.50 -35.93
CA ASP A 103 -26.92 -19.54 -36.71
C ASP A 103 -26.63 -19.05 -38.13
N VAL A 104 -25.42 -19.34 -38.64
CA VAL A 104 -25.13 -19.21 -40.07
C VAL A 104 -25.58 -20.48 -40.80
N SER A 105 -26.63 -20.33 -41.60
CA SER A 105 -27.33 -21.45 -42.25
C SER A 105 -26.39 -22.39 -42.98
N GLY A 106 -26.46 -23.68 -42.63
CA GLY A 106 -25.67 -24.75 -43.23
C GLY A 106 -24.16 -24.65 -42.96
N LYS A 107 -23.73 -23.89 -41.95
CA LYS A 107 -22.30 -23.61 -41.65
C LYS A 107 -21.55 -23.06 -42.87
N SER A 108 -22.27 -22.39 -43.77
CA SER A 108 -21.70 -21.85 -45.00
C SER A 108 -20.62 -20.83 -44.69
N THR A 109 -19.56 -20.78 -45.50
CA THR A 109 -18.53 -19.73 -45.48
C THR A 109 -18.71 -18.74 -46.62
N ALA A 110 -19.73 -18.93 -47.47
CA ALA A 110 -20.02 -18.05 -48.60
C ALA A 110 -20.54 -16.68 -48.14
N ASP A 111 -20.24 -15.65 -48.93
CA ASP A 111 -20.89 -14.35 -48.80
C ASP A 111 -22.40 -14.50 -49.03
N ASN A 112 -23.18 -13.66 -48.33
CA ASN A 112 -24.64 -13.68 -48.38
C ASN A 112 -25.30 -14.96 -47.81
N ALA A 113 -24.56 -15.83 -47.10
CA ALA A 113 -25.20 -16.89 -46.35
C ALA A 113 -26.13 -16.31 -45.29
N LYS A 114 -27.30 -16.94 -45.14
CA LYS A 114 -28.39 -16.47 -44.28
C LYS A 114 -28.02 -16.57 -42.81
N ILE A 115 -28.35 -15.54 -42.04
CA ILE A 115 -28.34 -15.57 -40.58
C ILE A 115 -29.74 -15.96 -40.10
N ILE A 116 -29.87 -17.16 -39.55
CA ILE A 116 -31.14 -17.74 -39.11
C ILE A 116 -31.13 -17.96 -37.60
N GLN A 117 -32.29 -18.26 -37.02
CA GLN A 117 -32.37 -18.94 -35.73
C GLN A 117 -32.50 -20.46 -35.91
N TYR A 118 -31.82 -21.25 -35.08
CA TYR A 118 -31.82 -22.72 -35.15
C TYR A 118 -31.66 -23.36 -33.78
N THR A 119 -31.93 -24.66 -33.68
CA THR A 119 -31.72 -25.41 -32.43
C THR A 119 -30.27 -25.30 -31.99
N CYS A 120 -30.06 -24.86 -30.74
CA CYS A 120 -28.75 -24.72 -30.14
C CYS A 120 -28.02 -26.08 -30.09
N ASN A 121 -26.87 -26.18 -30.76
CA ASN A 121 -26.09 -27.42 -30.88
C ASN A 121 -24.59 -27.22 -30.59
N GLY A 122 -24.18 -26.00 -30.22
CA GLY A 122 -22.81 -25.69 -29.82
C GLY A 122 -21.79 -25.65 -30.95
N GLN A 123 -22.20 -25.82 -32.21
CA GLN A 123 -21.28 -25.75 -33.35
C GLN A 123 -20.78 -24.32 -33.58
N THR A 124 -19.62 -24.20 -34.24
CA THR A 124 -18.94 -22.92 -34.46
C THR A 124 -19.70 -21.93 -35.36
N ASN A 125 -20.73 -22.37 -36.09
CA ASN A 125 -21.65 -21.49 -36.83
C ASN A 125 -22.77 -20.89 -35.97
N GLN A 126 -22.87 -21.29 -34.70
CA GLN A 126 -23.74 -20.69 -33.67
C GLN A 126 -22.96 -19.93 -32.59
N GLN A 127 -21.64 -19.79 -32.79
CA GLN A 127 -20.76 -19.05 -31.91
C GLN A 127 -20.31 -17.78 -32.63
N PHE A 128 -20.37 -16.65 -31.95
CA PHE A 128 -20.04 -15.35 -32.51
C PHE A 128 -19.02 -14.64 -31.63
N THR A 129 -17.95 -14.17 -32.26
CA THR A 129 -16.93 -13.33 -31.63
C THR A 129 -17.34 -11.89 -31.75
N LEU A 130 -17.35 -11.18 -30.62
CA LEU A 130 -17.52 -9.72 -30.61
C LEU A 130 -16.18 -9.08 -30.95
N GLN A 131 -16.05 -8.56 -32.17
CA GLN A 131 -14.86 -7.84 -32.63
C GLN A 131 -15.03 -6.34 -32.35
N PRO A 132 -14.28 -5.73 -31.42
CA PRO A 132 -14.46 -4.31 -31.10
C PRO A 132 -14.21 -3.42 -32.32
N VAL A 133 -15.11 -2.46 -32.56
CA VAL A 133 -14.96 -1.44 -33.60
C VAL A 133 -15.15 -0.07 -32.96
N THR A 134 -14.15 0.79 -33.03
CA THR A 134 -14.25 2.17 -32.52
C THR A 134 -15.15 3.01 -33.41
N VAL A 135 -16.24 3.52 -32.85
CA VAL A 135 -17.14 4.46 -33.51
C VAL A 135 -17.23 5.73 -32.65
N SER A 136 -16.97 6.89 -33.26
CA SER A 136 -17.01 8.17 -32.54
C SER A 136 -18.37 8.38 -31.86
N GLY A 137 -18.34 8.70 -30.56
CA GLY A 137 -19.55 8.97 -29.76
C GLY A 137 -20.40 7.76 -29.40
N LYS A 138 -19.97 6.52 -29.70
CA LYS A 138 -20.67 5.29 -29.31
C LYS A 138 -19.75 4.35 -28.52
N THR A 139 -20.33 3.65 -27.55
CA THR A 139 -19.68 2.58 -26.79
C THR A 139 -20.36 1.25 -27.06
N GLY A 140 -19.68 0.14 -26.78
CA GLY A 140 -20.24 -1.19 -26.98
C GLY A 140 -20.50 -1.51 -28.45
N THR A 141 -19.62 -1.08 -29.35
CA THR A 141 -19.74 -1.28 -30.80
C THR A 141 -18.84 -2.40 -31.31
N PHE A 142 -19.42 -3.33 -32.07
CA PHE A 142 -18.78 -4.58 -32.48
C PHE A 142 -19.15 -4.98 -33.91
N GLY A 143 -18.21 -5.65 -34.59
CA GLY A 143 -18.54 -6.63 -35.61
C GLY A 143 -18.91 -7.95 -34.94
N LEU A 144 -20.05 -8.55 -35.31
CA LEU A 144 -20.49 -9.85 -34.79
C LEU A 144 -20.03 -10.94 -35.76
N ALA A 145 -18.83 -11.48 -35.54
CA ALA A 145 -18.18 -12.41 -36.45
C ALA A 145 -18.49 -13.87 -36.11
N ALA A 146 -19.03 -14.64 -37.05
CA ALA A 146 -19.23 -16.08 -36.85
C ALA A 146 -17.88 -16.80 -36.71
N VAL A 147 -17.72 -17.62 -35.67
CA VAL A 147 -16.43 -18.26 -35.35
C VAL A 147 -15.94 -19.17 -36.47
N HIS A 148 -16.84 -19.85 -37.20
CA HIS A 148 -16.45 -20.78 -38.27
C HIS A 148 -15.98 -20.12 -39.56
N SER A 149 -16.47 -18.92 -39.88
CA SER A 149 -16.19 -18.23 -41.15
C SER A 149 -15.35 -16.97 -41.00
N GLY A 150 -15.29 -16.40 -39.79
CA GLY A 150 -14.68 -15.09 -39.53
C GLY A 150 -15.45 -13.91 -40.14
N LYS A 151 -16.65 -14.14 -40.70
CA LYS A 151 -17.47 -13.12 -41.36
C LYS A 151 -18.51 -12.53 -40.42
N CYS A 152 -18.81 -11.25 -40.60
CA CYS A 152 -19.71 -10.50 -39.74
C CYS A 152 -21.16 -10.61 -40.20
N ILE A 153 -22.07 -10.67 -39.24
CA ILE A 153 -23.51 -10.49 -39.46
C ILE A 153 -23.77 -9.05 -39.88
N VAL A 154 -24.43 -8.86 -41.02
CA VAL A 154 -24.71 -7.55 -41.60
C VAL A 154 -26.05 -7.54 -42.34
N PRO A 155 -26.69 -6.38 -42.55
CA PRO A 155 -27.79 -6.26 -43.49
C PRO A 155 -27.36 -6.58 -44.92
N ALA A 156 -28.16 -7.35 -45.65
CA ALA A 156 -27.88 -7.70 -47.03
C ALA A 156 -27.70 -6.44 -47.91
N GLY A 157 -26.61 -6.42 -48.68
CA GLY A 157 -26.26 -5.28 -49.54
C GLY A 157 -25.94 -3.98 -48.78
N ASP A 158 -25.62 -4.05 -47.48
CA ASP A 158 -25.40 -2.88 -46.62
C ASP A 158 -26.62 -1.92 -46.57
N ALA A 159 -27.82 -2.43 -46.87
CA ALA A 159 -29.04 -1.63 -46.86
C ALA A 159 -29.45 -1.22 -45.44
N THR A 160 -30.13 -0.08 -45.30
CA THR A 160 -30.58 0.47 -44.02
C THR A 160 -32.10 0.39 -43.81
N ALA A 161 -32.84 -0.18 -44.77
CA ALA A 161 -34.29 -0.28 -44.71
C ALA A 161 -34.75 -1.31 -43.67
N ALA A 162 -35.83 -1.01 -42.95
CA ALA A 162 -36.52 -1.98 -42.10
C ALA A 162 -37.00 -3.17 -42.95
N GLY A 163 -36.81 -4.38 -42.46
CA GLY A 163 -37.13 -5.63 -43.15
C GLY A 163 -35.96 -6.22 -43.96
N THR A 164 -34.82 -5.52 -44.01
CA THR A 164 -33.63 -6.08 -44.69
C THR A 164 -33.17 -7.35 -43.98
N LEU A 165 -33.02 -8.42 -44.75
CA LEU A 165 -32.51 -9.70 -44.28
C LEU A 165 -31.06 -9.58 -43.80
N LEU A 166 -30.72 -10.30 -42.73
CA LEU A 166 -29.35 -10.40 -42.25
C LEU A 166 -28.62 -11.57 -42.90
N VAL A 167 -27.38 -11.31 -43.29
CA VAL A 167 -26.46 -12.25 -43.95
C VAL A 167 -25.07 -12.14 -43.34
N GLN A 168 -24.16 -13.05 -43.69
CA GLN A 168 -22.73 -12.83 -43.41
C GLN A 168 -22.00 -12.22 -44.61
N LEU A 169 -21.09 -11.28 -44.34
CA LEU A 169 -20.11 -10.70 -45.27
C LEU A 169 -18.80 -10.43 -44.54
N SER A 170 -17.72 -10.11 -45.26
CA SER A 170 -16.46 -9.69 -44.63
C SER A 170 -16.66 -8.56 -43.62
N CYS A 171 -16.06 -8.70 -42.44
CA CYS A 171 -16.06 -7.67 -41.41
C CYS A 171 -15.35 -6.41 -41.90
N THR A 172 -15.93 -5.24 -41.65
CA THR A 172 -15.33 -3.92 -41.93
C THR A 172 -15.74 -2.93 -40.85
N GLY A 173 -15.05 -1.79 -40.75
CA GLY A 173 -15.44 -0.67 -39.86
C GLY A 173 -16.61 0.18 -40.38
N ALA A 174 -17.23 -0.17 -41.52
CA ALA A 174 -18.37 0.57 -42.05
C ALA A 174 -19.57 0.49 -41.10
N ALA A 175 -20.21 1.62 -40.81
CA ALA A 175 -21.32 1.70 -39.85
C ALA A 175 -22.49 0.74 -40.15
N THR A 176 -22.71 0.36 -41.41
CA THR A 176 -23.73 -0.62 -41.83
C THR A 176 -23.42 -2.04 -41.35
N ARG A 177 -22.15 -2.34 -41.04
CA ARG A 177 -21.66 -3.66 -40.61
C ARG A 177 -21.28 -3.71 -39.12
N VAL A 178 -21.49 -2.61 -38.40
CA VAL A 178 -21.18 -2.49 -36.98
C VAL A 178 -22.49 -2.45 -36.20
N TRP A 179 -22.53 -3.20 -35.11
CA TRP A 179 -23.65 -3.25 -34.19
C TRP A 179 -23.26 -2.68 -32.84
N GLN A 180 -24.10 -1.84 -32.28
CA GLN A 180 -24.04 -1.41 -30.89
C GLN A 180 -24.86 -2.38 -30.04
N LEU A 181 -24.29 -2.82 -28.92
CA LEU A 181 -24.93 -3.68 -27.94
C LEU A 181 -25.07 -2.87 -26.65
N PRO A 182 -26.20 -2.17 -26.42
CA PRO A 182 -26.34 -1.23 -25.31
C PRO A 182 -26.15 -1.86 -23.92
N ALA A 183 -26.44 -3.16 -23.79
CA ALA A 183 -26.25 -3.90 -22.55
C ALA A 183 -24.96 -4.72 -22.53
N TYR A 184 -24.12 -4.65 -23.58
CA TYR A 184 -22.77 -5.18 -23.51
C TYR A 184 -21.97 -4.35 -22.52
N ARG A 185 -21.65 -4.98 -21.41
CA ARG A 185 -20.70 -4.47 -20.44
C ARG A 185 -19.54 -5.46 -20.47
N THR A 186 -18.36 -5.01 -20.95
CA THR A 186 -17.10 -5.60 -20.45
C THR A 186 -17.23 -5.65 -18.93
N GLY A 187 -16.73 -6.67 -18.23
CA GLY A 187 -16.79 -6.71 -16.75
C GLY A 187 -16.24 -5.42 -16.12
N GLY A 188 -17.10 -4.42 -15.96
CA GLY A 188 -16.76 -2.99 -15.93
C GLY A 188 -17.25 -2.19 -17.16
N SER A 189 -18.52 -1.74 -17.16
CA SER A 189 -18.97 -0.38 -17.55
C SER A 189 -20.48 -0.30 -17.81
N GLY A 190 -21.16 0.45 -16.95
CA GLY A 190 -22.50 1.00 -17.18
C GLY A 190 -22.96 1.75 -15.92
N ASN A 191 -22.82 1.08 -14.77
CA ASN A 191 -22.53 1.76 -13.52
C ASN A 191 -21.01 1.84 -13.38
N VAL A 192 -20.47 3.05 -13.32
CA VAL A 192 -19.09 3.35 -12.99
C VAL A 192 -19.10 4.11 -11.68
N VAL A 193 -18.61 3.45 -10.63
CA VAL A 193 -18.24 4.14 -9.39
C VAL A 193 -16.84 4.71 -9.58
N THR A 194 -16.70 6.02 -9.41
CA THR A 194 -15.41 6.72 -9.51
C THR A 194 -15.08 7.29 -8.14
N VAL A 195 -14.05 6.74 -7.48
CA VAL A 195 -13.53 7.32 -6.24
C VAL A 195 -12.70 8.55 -6.62
N ALA A 196 -13.03 9.70 -6.05
CA ALA A 196 -12.23 10.90 -6.24
C ALA A 196 -10.87 10.67 -5.56
N ASP A 197 -9.78 10.79 -6.33
CA ASP A 197 -8.43 10.74 -5.76
C ASP A 197 -8.27 11.93 -4.82
N PRO A 198 -8.10 11.72 -3.50
CA PRO A 198 -7.95 12.81 -2.56
C PRO A 198 -6.54 13.43 -2.64
N GLY A 199 -5.66 12.90 -3.47
CA GLY A 199 -4.25 13.24 -3.56
C GLY A 199 -3.45 12.72 -2.36
N PRO A 200 -2.11 12.85 -2.40
CA PRO A 200 -1.25 12.52 -1.27
C PRO A 200 -1.71 13.18 0.02
N LYS A 201 -1.74 12.42 1.12
CA LYS A 201 -2.06 12.91 2.45
C LYS A 201 -0.84 12.92 3.34
N THR A 202 -0.81 13.90 4.24
CA THR A 202 0.19 13.99 5.29
C THR A 202 -0.51 14.06 6.64
N ALA A 203 0.05 13.38 7.63
CA ALA A 203 -0.36 13.49 9.02
C ALA A 203 0.87 13.53 9.93
N THR A 204 0.66 13.76 11.22
CA THR A 204 1.70 13.72 12.24
C THR A 204 1.30 12.71 13.30
N VAL A 205 2.24 11.89 13.77
CA VAL A 205 2.01 10.96 14.89
C VAL A 205 1.40 11.70 16.08
N GLY A 206 0.35 11.13 16.67
CA GLY A 206 -0.32 11.68 17.86
C GLY A 206 -1.32 12.81 17.58
N THR A 207 -1.44 13.30 16.35
CA THR A 207 -2.43 14.32 15.97
C THR A 207 -3.63 13.68 15.29
N ALA A 208 -4.84 13.93 15.82
CA ALA A 208 -6.07 13.41 15.23
C ALA A 208 -6.28 13.95 13.80
N VAL A 209 -6.73 13.08 12.90
CA VAL A 209 -7.08 13.41 11.52
C VAL A 209 -8.51 13.05 11.21
N SER A 210 -9.10 13.77 10.26
CA SER A 210 -10.45 13.55 9.75
C SER A 210 -10.46 13.93 8.27
N VAL A 211 -10.64 12.95 7.39
CA VAL A 211 -10.60 13.10 5.94
C VAL A 211 -11.80 12.37 5.34
N GLN A 212 -12.68 13.13 4.69
CA GLN A 212 -13.81 12.57 3.97
C GLN A 212 -13.38 12.16 2.55
N ILE A 213 -13.61 10.90 2.19
CA ILE A 213 -13.50 10.42 0.81
C ILE A 213 -14.86 10.57 0.13
N SER A 214 -14.83 10.95 -1.14
CA SER A 214 -16.02 11.03 -1.99
C SER A 214 -15.84 10.14 -3.21
N ALA A 215 -16.95 9.63 -3.70
CA ALA A 215 -17.04 8.93 -4.96
C ALA A 215 -18.32 9.36 -5.68
N SER A 216 -18.31 9.28 -7.00
CA SER A 216 -19.48 9.43 -7.84
C SER A 216 -19.92 8.08 -8.40
N ASP A 217 -21.20 7.96 -8.69
CA ASP A 217 -21.79 6.80 -9.33
C ASP A 217 -22.51 7.29 -10.60
N SER A 218 -22.32 6.62 -11.73
CA SER A 218 -22.99 6.98 -12.99
C SER A 218 -24.46 6.53 -13.04
N ALA A 219 -24.91 5.70 -12.10
CA ALA A 219 -26.29 5.33 -11.85
C ALA A 219 -26.91 6.20 -10.74
N SER A 220 -28.07 6.78 -11.02
CA SER A 220 -28.78 7.66 -10.09
C SER A 220 -29.44 6.88 -8.94
N GLY A 221 -29.38 7.42 -7.72
CA GLY A 221 -30.11 6.90 -6.55
C GLY A 221 -29.40 5.77 -5.79
N GLN A 222 -28.16 5.47 -6.16
CA GLN A 222 -27.35 4.43 -5.52
C GLN A 222 -26.70 4.92 -4.22
N THR A 223 -26.67 4.06 -3.21
CA THR A 223 -25.93 4.30 -1.96
C THR A 223 -24.54 3.67 -2.06
N LEU A 224 -23.51 4.46 -1.75
CA LEU A 224 -22.11 4.02 -1.77
C LEU A 224 -21.65 3.59 -0.37
N THR A 225 -20.98 2.45 -0.31
CA THR A 225 -20.32 1.92 0.89
C THR A 225 -18.81 1.91 0.68
N TYR A 226 -18.07 2.41 1.67
CA TYR A 226 -16.62 2.59 1.57
C TYR A 226 -15.85 1.57 2.42
N SER A 227 -14.68 1.18 1.93
CA SER A 227 -13.68 0.41 2.66
C SER A 227 -12.29 0.88 2.26
N ALA A 228 -11.28 0.60 3.09
CA ALA A 228 -9.90 0.99 2.83
C ALA A 228 -8.93 -0.09 3.31
N THR A 229 -7.82 -0.21 2.61
CA THR A 229 -6.67 -1.04 2.98
C THR A 229 -5.41 -0.20 2.99
N GLY A 230 -4.41 -0.61 3.78
CA GLY A 230 -3.13 0.10 3.88
C GLY A 230 -3.17 1.42 4.66
N LEU A 231 -4.23 1.70 5.43
CA LEU A 231 -4.28 2.87 6.31
C LEU A 231 -3.13 2.83 7.34
N PRO A 232 -2.51 3.98 7.68
CA PRO A 232 -1.60 4.07 8.80
C PRO A 232 -2.20 3.55 10.11
N ALA A 233 -1.38 2.95 10.97
CA ALA A 233 -1.80 2.47 12.29
C ALA A 233 -2.46 3.59 13.10
N GLY A 234 -3.61 3.29 13.71
CA GLY A 234 -4.43 4.28 14.45
C GLY A 234 -5.48 5.02 13.62
N LEU A 235 -5.55 4.78 12.30
CA LEU A 235 -6.62 5.28 11.43
C LEU A 235 -7.59 4.18 11.01
N ALA A 236 -8.87 4.55 10.83
CA ALA A 236 -9.92 3.69 10.31
C ALA A 236 -10.83 4.45 9.35
N ILE A 237 -11.55 3.74 8.47
CA ILE A 237 -12.57 4.30 7.59
C ILE A 237 -13.96 3.82 8.01
N THR A 238 -14.95 4.71 7.97
CA THR A 238 -16.36 4.34 8.14
C THR A 238 -16.99 3.90 6.82
N SER A 239 -18.15 3.23 6.87
CA SER A 239 -18.92 2.87 5.67
C SER A 239 -19.39 4.07 4.85
N SER A 240 -19.40 5.27 5.43
CA SER A 240 -19.71 6.54 4.76
C SER A 240 -18.49 7.26 4.17
N GLY A 241 -17.30 6.65 4.24
CA GLY A 241 -16.07 7.18 3.62
C GLY A 241 -15.28 8.16 4.50
N LEU A 242 -15.60 8.30 5.79
CA LEU A 242 -14.82 9.13 6.70
C LEU A 242 -13.61 8.35 7.23
N ILE A 243 -12.40 8.76 6.82
CA ILE A 243 -11.15 8.29 7.41
C ILE A 243 -10.86 9.16 8.64
N SER A 244 -10.78 8.56 9.82
CA SER A 244 -10.49 9.28 11.06
C SER A 244 -9.68 8.44 12.06
N GLY A 245 -9.09 9.12 13.04
CA GLY A 245 -8.29 8.50 14.10
C GLY A 245 -7.03 9.32 14.40
N THR A 246 -6.13 8.72 15.18
CA THR A 246 -4.84 9.35 15.55
C THR A 246 -3.72 8.41 15.13
N PRO A 247 -2.89 8.77 14.13
CA PRO A 247 -1.80 7.92 13.68
C PRO A 247 -0.80 7.65 14.81
N THR A 248 -0.36 6.41 14.97
CA THR A 248 0.54 5.99 16.07
C THR A 248 1.98 5.71 15.62
N THR A 249 2.21 5.53 14.32
CA THR A 249 3.53 5.15 13.77
C THR A 249 3.87 6.03 12.58
N ALA A 250 5.08 6.58 12.56
CA ALA A 250 5.60 7.34 11.43
C ALA A 250 5.93 6.42 10.24
N GLY A 251 5.79 6.91 9.03
CA GLY A 251 6.07 6.17 7.81
C GLY A 251 5.16 6.56 6.67
N THR A 252 5.46 6.04 5.48
CA THR A 252 4.63 6.23 4.30
C THR A 252 3.90 4.94 3.97
N SER A 253 2.57 5.01 3.92
CA SER A 253 1.71 3.91 3.49
C SER A 253 1.12 4.18 2.11
N THR A 254 0.91 3.13 1.34
CA THR A 254 0.04 3.19 0.15
C THR A 254 -1.37 2.82 0.60
N VAL A 255 -2.29 3.77 0.57
CA VAL A 255 -3.69 3.58 0.95
C VAL A 255 -4.51 3.34 -0.29
N THR A 256 -5.32 2.28 -0.31
CA THR A 256 -6.31 2.01 -1.36
C THR A 256 -7.70 2.08 -0.78
N VAL A 257 -8.50 3.04 -1.24
CA VAL A 257 -9.92 3.18 -0.87
C VAL A 257 -10.77 2.58 -1.98
N THR A 258 -11.79 1.83 -1.58
CA THR A 258 -12.80 1.24 -2.47
C THR A 258 -14.18 1.76 -2.08
N ALA A 259 -14.91 2.30 -3.06
CA ALA A 259 -16.34 2.59 -2.91
C ALA A 259 -17.13 1.57 -3.74
N THR A 260 -18.18 0.99 -3.17
CA THR A 260 -19.05 -0.01 -3.83
C THR A 260 -20.50 0.44 -3.70
N ASP A 261 -21.25 0.35 -4.78
CA ASP A 261 -22.68 0.68 -4.79
C ASP A 261 -23.56 -0.55 -4.47
N THR A 262 -24.87 -0.35 -4.42
CA THR A 262 -25.82 -1.45 -4.14
C THR A 262 -26.02 -2.42 -5.31
N THR A 263 -25.55 -2.08 -6.52
CA THR A 263 -25.51 -3.03 -7.66
C THR A 263 -24.25 -3.89 -7.69
N GLY A 264 -23.28 -3.62 -6.81
CA GLY A 264 -21.99 -4.29 -6.74
C GLY A 264 -20.92 -3.70 -7.67
N ALA A 265 -21.20 -2.58 -8.33
CA ALA A 265 -20.19 -1.80 -9.04
C ALA A 265 -19.26 -1.12 -8.03
N SER A 266 -17.97 -1.14 -8.30
CA SER A 266 -16.96 -0.58 -7.40
C SER A 266 -15.92 0.25 -8.13
N GLY A 267 -15.47 1.33 -7.47
CA GLY A 267 -14.35 2.15 -7.89
C GLY A 267 -13.27 2.12 -6.83
N THR A 268 -12.02 2.35 -7.23
CA THR A 268 -10.90 2.50 -6.29
C THR A 268 -10.07 3.73 -6.60
N ALA A 269 -9.46 4.29 -5.56
CA ALA A 269 -8.38 5.27 -5.68
C ALA A 269 -7.26 4.86 -4.73
N SER A 270 -6.02 4.93 -5.20
CA SER A 270 -4.83 4.69 -4.37
C SER A 270 -4.00 5.95 -4.27
N PHE A 271 -3.58 6.30 -3.07
CA PHE A 271 -2.78 7.48 -2.80
C PHE A 271 -1.78 7.21 -1.67
N SER A 272 -0.70 7.99 -1.63
CA SER A 272 0.29 7.90 -0.55
C SER A 272 -0.21 8.65 0.68
N TRP A 273 -0.07 8.03 1.85
CA TRP A 273 -0.25 8.69 3.13
C TRP A 273 1.08 8.71 3.89
N THR A 274 1.67 9.89 4.03
CA THR A 274 2.90 10.07 4.81
C THR A 274 2.54 10.53 6.22
N VAL A 275 2.70 9.66 7.19
CA VAL A 275 2.70 10.05 8.59
C VAL A 275 4.10 10.51 8.92
N ASN A 276 4.27 11.82 9.00
CA ASN A 276 5.48 12.40 9.53
C ASN A 276 5.59 11.99 11.00
N GLY A 277 6.80 11.65 11.43
CA GLY A 277 7.12 11.79 12.84
C GLY A 277 6.83 13.24 13.27
N THR A 278 6.69 13.48 14.56
CA THR A 278 6.71 14.85 15.07
C THR A 278 8.07 15.48 14.73
N SER A 279 8.22 16.07 13.53
CA SER A 279 9.43 16.79 13.13
C SER A 279 9.35 18.22 13.67
N GLY A 280 9.33 18.28 14.99
CA GLY A 280 9.72 19.40 15.80
C GLY A 280 10.36 18.77 17.04
N PRO A 281 11.43 19.37 17.60
CA PRO A 281 11.89 18.92 18.90
C PRO A 281 10.69 18.88 19.87
N PRO A 282 10.60 17.88 20.76
CA PRO A 282 9.50 17.79 21.71
C PRO A 282 9.40 19.05 22.57
N PRO A 283 8.26 19.32 23.22
CA PRO A 283 8.11 20.49 24.09
C PRO A 283 9.27 20.59 25.08
N SER A 284 9.84 21.78 25.29
CA SER A 284 10.84 21.97 26.35
C SER A 284 10.23 21.67 27.72
N GLY A 285 11.04 21.24 28.68
CA GLY A 285 10.57 20.85 30.00
C GLY A 285 10.07 19.40 30.09
N THR A 286 10.31 18.58 29.07
CA THR A 286 9.95 17.15 29.04
C THR A 286 11.18 16.25 29.11
N VAL A 287 10.93 14.96 29.31
CA VAL A 287 11.95 13.92 29.15
C VAL A 287 11.88 13.40 27.71
N ARG A 288 13.00 13.50 26.99
CA ARG A 288 13.14 13.03 25.61
C ARG A 288 13.89 11.70 25.61
N VAL A 289 13.25 10.64 25.11
CA VAL A 289 13.78 9.28 25.16
C VAL A 289 14.13 8.82 23.76
N PHE A 290 15.34 8.31 23.59
CA PHE A 290 15.83 7.75 22.34
C PHE A 290 16.13 6.26 22.50
N TRP A 291 15.77 5.50 21.47
CA TRP A 291 16.38 4.20 21.23
C TRP A 291 17.23 4.27 19.97
N LEU A 292 18.55 4.15 20.11
CA LEU A 292 19.49 4.15 19.00
C LEU A 292 19.71 2.70 18.53
N LYS A 293 19.36 2.45 17.27
CA LYS A 293 19.51 1.15 16.62
C LYS A 293 20.66 1.20 15.62
N PRO A 294 21.80 0.52 15.87
CA PRO A 294 22.88 0.41 14.88
C PRO A 294 22.40 -0.11 13.52
N THR A 295 23.19 0.14 12.48
CA THR A 295 22.83 -0.17 11.08
C THR A 295 22.68 -1.66 10.80
N ASP A 296 23.45 -2.50 11.50
CA ASP A 296 23.47 -3.96 11.45
C ASP A 296 22.46 -4.63 12.38
N VAL A 297 21.82 -3.87 13.28
CA VAL A 297 20.76 -4.37 14.16
C VAL A 297 19.42 -4.28 13.45
N ALA A 298 18.70 -5.41 13.37
CA ALA A 298 17.35 -5.45 12.83
C ALA A 298 16.37 -4.67 13.73
N TYR A 299 15.38 -4.03 13.13
CA TYR A 299 14.31 -3.39 13.92
C TYR A 299 13.49 -4.46 14.64
N ASP A 300 13.30 -4.27 15.93
CA ASP A 300 12.45 -5.10 16.78
C ASP A 300 11.62 -4.17 17.67
N GLN A 301 10.30 -4.29 17.56
CA GLN A 301 9.32 -3.46 18.27
C GLN A 301 9.42 -3.63 19.80
N ALA A 302 9.94 -4.76 20.29
CA ALA A 302 10.08 -5.01 21.72
C ALA A 302 10.96 -3.98 22.43
N TYR A 303 11.97 -3.41 21.76
CA TYR A 303 12.85 -2.39 22.34
C TYR A 303 12.11 -1.08 22.63
N PRO A 304 11.55 -0.37 21.64
CA PRO A 304 10.84 0.89 21.92
C PRO A 304 9.62 0.68 22.83
N ASP A 305 8.92 -0.46 22.75
CA ASP A 305 7.79 -0.76 23.64
C ASP A 305 8.25 -1.00 25.09
N GLY A 306 9.34 -1.76 25.27
CA GLY A 306 9.94 -2.06 26.56
C GLY A 306 10.50 -0.81 27.25
N ILE A 307 11.27 0.00 26.52
CA ILE A 307 11.83 1.28 27.00
C ILE A 307 10.68 2.23 27.38
N ALA A 308 9.61 2.30 26.58
CA ALA A 308 8.43 3.08 26.95
C ALA A 308 7.75 2.54 28.22
N GLY A 309 7.78 1.22 28.43
CA GLY A 309 7.30 0.55 29.64
C GLY A 309 8.05 0.96 30.89
N VAL A 310 9.39 0.86 30.88
CA VAL A 310 10.22 1.25 32.03
C VAL A 310 10.11 2.74 32.35
N MET A 311 10.02 3.60 31.33
CA MET A 311 9.84 5.04 31.51
C MET A 311 8.47 5.42 32.12
N ARG A 312 7.39 4.74 31.70
CA ARG A 312 6.06 4.93 32.30
C ARG A 312 6.01 4.44 33.74
N GLU A 313 6.70 3.33 34.04
CA GLU A 313 6.82 2.83 35.40
C GLU A 313 7.61 3.79 36.29
N ALA A 314 8.72 4.34 35.80
CA ALA A 314 9.43 5.42 36.50
C ALA A 314 8.54 6.66 36.70
N GLN A 315 7.77 7.05 35.68
CA GLN A 315 6.83 8.17 35.79
C GLN A 315 5.79 7.93 36.91
N ARG A 316 5.24 6.72 37.01
CA ARG A 316 4.34 6.28 38.10
C ARG A 316 5.05 6.35 39.45
N PHE A 317 6.25 5.80 39.54
CA PHE A 317 7.02 5.73 40.78
C PHE A 317 7.39 7.12 41.32
N TYR A 318 7.89 8.02 40.47
CA TYR A 318 8.20 9.40 40.87
C TYR A 318 6.95 10.15 41.34
N LYS A 319 5.81 9.96 40.65
CA LYS A 319 4.53 10.54 41.10
C LYS A 319 4.15 10.06 42.50
N GLN A 320 4.34 8.78 42.78
CA GLN A 320 4.08 8.18 44.09
C GLN A 320 5.04 8.73 45.18
N GLN A 321 6.33 8.86 44.88
CA GLN A 321 7.33 9.30 45.87
C GLN A 321 7.32 10.80 46.14
N LEU A 322 7.01 11.62 45.12
CA LEU A 322 7.19 13.08 45.15
C LEU A 322 5.87 13.86 45.07
N GLY A 323 4.75 13.23 44.68
CA GLY A 323 3.50 13.91 44.35
C GLY A 323 3.54 14.67 43.01
N LYS A 324 4.69 14.72 42.35
CA LYS A 324 4.93 15.28 41.01
C LYS A 324 5.71 14.27 40.16
N THR A 325 5.61 14.40 38.84
CA THR A 325 6.40 13.56 37.93
C THR A 325 6.74 14.30 36.65
N PHE A 326 7.69 13.75 35.89
CA PHE A 326 8.10 14.31 34.61
C PHE A 326 7.06 14.04 33.54
N THR A 327 7.11 14.82 32.46
CA THR A 327 6.24 14.65 31.30
C THR A 327 6.99 13.87 30.21
N LEU A 328 6.41 12.77 29.75
CA LEU A 328 6.84 12.06 28.55
C LEU A 328 6.12 12.63 27.32
N ASN A 329 6.79 12.60 26.17
CA ASN A 329 6.22 13.07 24.91
C ASN A 329 5.14 12.11 24.38
N SER A 330 4.33 12.56 23.42
CA SER A 330 3.30 11.74 22.77
C SER A 330 3.88 10.47 22.13
N THR A 331 5.02 10.63 21.46
CA THR A 331 5.93 9.52 21.14
C THR A 331 6.88 9.37 22.31
N VAL A 332 6.68 8.34 23.14
CA VAL A 332 7.51 8.15 24.35
C VAL A 332 8.96 7.90 23.98
N VAL A 333 9.22 7.01 23.01
CA VAL A 333 10.57 6.64 22.56
C VAL A 333 10.74 7.00 21.09
N GLU A 334 11.72 7.84 20.79
CA GLU A 334 12.14 8.17 19.44
C GLU A 334 13.13 7.10 18.96
N THR A 335 12.71 6.27 18.00
CA THR A 335 13.63 5.32 17.35
C THR A 335 14.56 6.06 16.41
N VAL A 336 15.85 5.91 16.64
CA VAL A 336 16.93 6.53 15.88
C VAL A 336 17.68 5.43 15.14
N ASN A 337 17.58 5.40 13.82
CA ASN A 337 18.49 4.59 13.00
C ASN A 337 19.89 5.21 13.13
N GLY A 338 20.80 4.49 13.77
CA GLY A 338 22.19 4.90 13.96
C GLY A 338 22.92 5.10 12.63
N LEU A 339 23.94 5.94 12.63
CA LEU A 339 24.79 6.17 11.46
C LEU A 339 25.83 5.06 11.26
N HIS A 340 26.06 4.22 12.27
CA HIS A 340 27.14 3.25 12.31
C HIS A 340 26.65 1.84 12.69
N ASP A 341 27.49 0.83 12.47
CA ASP A 341 27.25 -0.55 12.93
C ASP A 341 27.61 -0.70 14.42
N THR A 342 27.21 -1.81 15.02
CA THR A 342 27.44 -2.10 16.44
C THR A 342 28.92 -2.07 16.80
N ASN A 343 29.79 -2.61 15.93
CA ASN A 343 31.22 -2.63 16.18
C ASN A 343 31.83 -1.22 16.28
N TRP A 344 31.34 -0.26 15.49
CA TRP A 344 31.78 1.12 15.59
C TRP A 344 31.47 1.73 16.96
N TYR A 345 30.25 1.57 17.50
CA TYR A 345 29.93 2.08 18.83
C TYR A 345 30.80 1.46 19.92
N ILE A 346 31.19 0.18 19.76
CA ILE A 346 32.00 -0.57 20.72
C ILE A 346 33.50 -0.20 20.66
N THR A 347 34.03 0.18 19.49
CA THR A 347 35.49 0.25 19.29
C THR A 347 36.02 1.64 18.90
N ASN A 348 35.16 2.53 18.41
CA ASN A 348 35.59 3.85 17.96
C ASN A 348 35.93 4.77 19.14
N ASN A 349 37.16 5.29 19.16
CA ASN A 349 37.67 6.17 20.23
C ASN A 349 37.64 5.55 21.64
N CYS A 350 37.65 4.22 21.74
CA CYS A 350 37.60 3.52 23.02
C CYS A 350 38.99 3.28 23.60
N ASP A 351 39.14 3.42 24.92
CA ASP A 351 40.31 2.91 25.63
C ASP A 351 40.29 1.37 25.59
N PRO A 352 41.29 0.71 24.98
CA PRO A 352 41.35 -0.75 24.94
C PRO A 352 41.34 -1.41 26.32
N ASN A 353 41.73 -0.70 27.38
CA ASN A 353 41.80 -1.20 28.75
C ASN A 353 40.72 -0.63 29.68
N GLY A 354 39.83 0.22 29.16
CA GLY A 354 38.71 0.77 29.93
C GLY A 354 37.48 -0.14 29.92
N ASP A 355 36.43 0.27 30.61
CA ASP A 355 35.14 -0.42 30.51
C ASP A 355 34.46 -0.01 29.20
N HIS A 356 34.31 -0.95 28.26
CA HIS A 356 33.86 -0.62 26.88
C HIS A 356 32.41 -0.15 26.82
N TYR A 357 31.59 -0.41 27.85
CA TYR A 357 30.23 0.12 27.91
C TYR A 357 30.20 1.66 27.96
N TRP A 358 31.17 2.32 28.61
CA TRP A 358 31.29 3.79 28.60
C TRP A 358 31.52 4.32 27.19
N CYS A 359 32.36 3.62 26.42
CA CYS A 359 32.61 4.02 25.05
C CYS A 359 31.35 3.93 24.17
N VAL A 360 30.57 2.87 24.35
CA VAL A 360 29.30 2.67 23.64
C VAL A 360 28.33 3.82 23.91
N VAL A 361 28.13 4.18 25.18
CA VAL A 361 27.18 5.23 25.56
C VAL A 361 27.67 6.63 25.18
N ASP A 362 28.98 6.89 25.24
CA ASP A 362 29.59 8.14 24.81
C ASP A 362 29.48 8.33 23.28
N ASN A 363 29.74 7.28 22.51
CA ASN A 363 29.57 7.29 21.05
C ASN A 363 28.10 7.51 20.65
N MET A 364 27.16 6.87 21.35
CA MET A 364 25.72 7.14 21.19
C MET A 364 25.42 8.61 21.51
N GLN A 365 25.87 9.13 22.65
CA GLN A 365 25.61 10.50 23.06
C GLN A 365 26.14 11.49 22.01
N ALA A 366 27.38 11.33 21.57
CA ALA A 366 28.01 12.19 20.56
C ALA A 366 27.20 12.23 19.27
N GLU A 367 26.72 11.07 18.80
CA GLU A 367 25.86 11.00 17.62
C GLU A 367 24.52 11.73 17.84
N LEU A 368 23.84 11.49 18.97
CA LEU A 368 22.58 12.16 19.28
C LEU A 368 22.76 13.68 19.38
N GLN A 369 23.84 14.14 20.01
CA GLN A 369 24.18 15.56 20.11
C GLN A 369 24.41 16.19 18.73
N GLN A 370 25.18 15.52 17.86
CA GLN A 370 25.42 15.98 16.49
C GLN A 370 24.13 16.07 15.69
N ARG A 371 23.27 15.05 15.79
CA ARG A 371 22.07 14.92 14.94
C ARG A 371 20.92 15.81 15.36
N PHE A 372 20.76 16.01 16.66
CA PHE A 372 19.61 16.72 17.22
C PHE A 372 19.99 18.05 17.89
N GLY A 373 21.28 18.43 17.84
CA GLY A 373 21.79 19.67 18.43
C GLY A 373 21.58 19.71 19.93
N LEU A 374 21.89 18.62 20.63
CA LEU A 374 21.67 18.45 22.07
C LEU A 374 22.88 18.95 22.89
N GLY A 375 22.61 19.62 24.00
CA GLY A 375 23.62 20.02 24.99
C GLY A 375 23.91 18.89 25.99
N ASN A 376 25.05 18.97 26.69
CA ASN A 376 25.36 18.11 27.83
C ASN A 376 25.84 18.97 29.01
N PRO A 377 24.96 19.34 29.96
CA PRO A 377 23.51 19.10 30.00
C PRO A 377 22.72 19.93 28.96
N ASP A 378 21.51 19.50 28.58
CA ASP A 378 20.61 20.26 27.70
C ASP A 378 19.57 21.03 28.53
N SER A 379 19.44 22.34 28.30
CA SER A 379 18.49 23.17 29.07
C SER A 379 17.02 22.98 28.67
N ARG A 380 16.74 22.30 27.56
CA ARG A 380 15.39 22.08 27.03
C ARG A 380 14.82 20.73 27.46
N TRP A 381 15.66 19.70 27.55
CA TRP A 381 15.24 18.32 27.82
C TRP A 381 16.17 17.63 28.82
N LEU A 382 15.59 16.76 29.63
CA LEU A 382 16.33 15.66 30.25
C LEU A 382 16.29 14.51 29.25
N ILE A 383 17.44 13.95 28.92
CA ILE A 383 17.57 13.02 27.81
C ILE A 383 17.83 11.62 28.35
N VAL A 384 17.09 10.64 27.85
CA VAL A 384 17.32 9.22 28.11
C VAL A 384 17.68 8.59 26.77
N GLY A 385 18.82 7.91 26.69
CA GLY A 385 19.27 7.22 25.50
C GLY A 385 19.62 5.79 25.83
N GLU A 386 19.08 4.86 25.05
CA GLU A 386 19.49 3.46 25.08
C GLU A 386 19.95 3.04 23.69
N VAL A 387 21.07 2.31 23.58
CA VAL A 387 21.60 1.82 22.31
C VAL A 387 21.64 0.29 22.28
N SER A 388 21.22 -0.31 21.17
CA SER A 388 21.37 -1.76 20.95
C SER A 388 22.77 -2.13 20.49
N ALA A 389 23.79 -1.73 21.25
CA ALA A 389 25.19 -2.10 21.05
C ALA A 389 25.83 -2.38 22.40
N GLU A 390 26.67 -3.40 22.48
CA GLU A 390 27.41 -3.76 23.69
C GLU A 390 28.51 -4.77 23.34
N GLU A 391 29.67 -4.67 24.00
CA GLU A 391 30.66 -5.74 23.94
C GLU A 391 30.22 -6.90 24.83
N VAL A 392 30.38 -8.14 24.35
CA VAL A 392 30.01 -9.34 25.11
C VAL A 392 30.70 -9.36 26.47
N GLY A 393 29.91 -9.30 27.55
CA GLY A 393 30.39 -9.36 28.92
C GLY A 393 30.76 -7.99 29.53
N GLN A 394 30.58 -6.89 28.79
CA GLN A 394 30.77 -5.53 29.27
C GLN A 394 29.42 -4.79 29.27
N SER A 395 28.68 -4.91 30.37
CA SER A 395 27.39 -4.25 30.51
C SER A 395 27.41 -3.10 31.48
N GLY A 396 26.79 -1.99 31.09
CA GLY A 396 26.65 -0.85 31.97
C GLY A 396 26.03 0.37 31.31
N GLY A 397 25.98 1.43 32.08
CA GLY A 397 25.35 2.68 31.72
C GLY A 397 25.31 3.55 32.96
N GLY A 398 24.83 4.78 32.81
CA GLY A 398 24.75 5.68 33.93
C GLY A 398 23.93 6.93 33.64
N GLY A 399 23.36 7.46 34.70
CA GLY A 399 22.78 8.77 34.77
C GLY A 399 23.84 9.81 35.16
N GLY A 400 23.91 10.88 34.39
CA GLY A 400 24.59 12.13 34.73
C GLY A 400 23.61 13.28 34.71
N SER A 401 23.99 14.48 35.15
CA SER A 401 23.06 15.62 35.18
C SER A 401 22.42 15.86 33.80
N GLY A 402 21.10 15.67 33.70
CA GLY A 402 20.33 15.84 32.46
C GLY A 402 20.39 14.70 31.45
N TRP A 403 21.15 13.63 31.71
CA TRP A 403 21.33 12.51 30.79
C TRP A 403 21.23 11.16 31.50
N VAL A 404 20.55 10.21 30.90
CA VAL A 404 20.64 8.78 31.20
C VAL A 404 21.12 8.10 29.93
N LEU A 405 22.22 7.37 30.00
CA LEU A 405 22.77 6.67 28.85
C LEU A 405 23.01 5.20 29.21
N LEU A 406 22.36 4.31 28.48
CA LEU A 406 22.39 2.87 28.75
C LEU A 406 22.78 2.08 27.50
N SER A 407 23.50 0.97 27.70
CA SER A 407 24.00 0.12 26.63
C SER A 407 23.02 -1.02 26.28
N GLY A 408 23.47 -1.95 25.43
CA GLY A 408 22.65 -3.02 24.90
C GLY A 408 22.01 -3.93 25.95
N HIS A 409 22.70 -4.21 27.07
CA HIS A 409 22.14 -5.08 28.11
C HIS A 409 20.90 -4.49 28.77
N ASP A 410 20.89 -3.18 29.01
CA ASP A 410 19.76 -2.46 29.57
C ASP A 410 18.60 -2.39 28.56
N ALA A 411 18.90 -2.14 27.29
CA ALA A 411 17.90 -2.16 26.22
C ALA A 411 17.23 -3.54 26.07
N ASP A 412 18.02 -4.61 26.14
CA ASP A 412 17.51 -5.99 26.18
C ASP A 412 16.70 -6.26 27.45
N GLY A 413 17.14 -5.72 28.58
CA GLY A 413 16.44 -5.79 29.86
C GLY A 413 15.06 -5.13 29.80
N ALA A 414 14.99 -3.90 29.30
CA ALA A 414 13.74 -3.17 29.07
C ALA A 414 12.82 -3.90 28.10
N ALA A 415 13.37 -4.53 27.06
CA ALA A 415 12.64 -5.36 26.10
C ALA A 415 12.17 -6.72 26.66
N GLY A 416 12.48 -7.03 27.93
CA GLY A 416 12.08 -8.28 28.60
C GLY A 416 12.90 -9.50 28.17
N LYS A 417 14.08 -9.30 27.57
CA LYS A 417 14.95 -10.38 27.09
C LYS A 417 15.94 -10.85 28.14
N ASN A 418 16.29 -10.01 29.11
CA ASN A 418 17.30 -10.31 30.13
C ASN A 418 16.72 -10.23 31.55
N GLY A 419 16.36 -11.36 32.16
CA GLY A 419 16.04 -11.41 33.60
C GLY A 419 14.73 -10.71 34.03
N PRO A 420 14.50 -10.56 35.35
CA PRO A 420 13.24 -10.05 35.87
C PRO A 420 13.11 -8.52 35.74
N MET A 421 11.93 -8.06 35.31
CA MET A 421 11.67 -6.63 35.04
C MET A 421 11.91 -5.67 36.21
N ASN A 422 11.75 -6.12 37.46
CA ASN A 422 11.96 -5.25 38.63
C ASN A 422 13.37 -4.64 38.67
N ARG A 423 14.39 -5.38 38.20
CA ARG A 423 15.77 -4.88 38.10
C ARG A 423 15.83 -3.66 37.17
N TRP A 424 15.19 -3.74 36.01
CA TRP A 424 15.22 -2.70 34.97
C TRP A 424 14.35 -1.49 35.32
N TYR A 425 13.20 -1.72 35.97
CA TYR A 425 12.41 -0.64 36.55
C TYR A 425 13.19 0.11 37.63
N GLY A 426 13.86 -0.62 38.53
CA GLY A 426 14.70 -0.03 39.57
C GLY A 426 15.93 0.69 39.02
N GLY A 427 16.58 0.13 38.00
CA GLY A 427 17.70 0.76 37.29
C GLY A 427 17.30 2.08 36.66
N MET A 428 16.22 2.11 35.87
CA MET A 428 15.76 3.37 35.27
C MET A 428 15.40 4.43 36.33
N VAL A 429 14.80 4.03 37.45
CA VAL A 429 14.53 4.94 38.58
C VAL A 429 15.82 5.48 39.21
N HIS A 430 16.87 4.66 39.30
CA HIS A 430 18.18 5.08 39.81
C HIS A 430 18.81 6.14 38.91
N GLU A 431 18.93 5.82 37.61
CA GLU A 431 19.64 6.67 36.67
C GLU A 431 18.91 7.99 36.42
N LEU A 432 17.57 7.98 36.39
CA LEU A 432 16.80 9.21 36.39
C LEU A 432 17.05 10.04 37.65
N GLY A 433 17.33 9.42 38.81
CA GLY A 433 17.71 10.10 40.03
C GLY A 433 18.94 10.97 39.82
N HIS A 434 19.98 10.41 39.18
CA HIS A 434 21.17 11.17 38.79
C HIS A 434 20.86 12.25 37.76
N ALA A 435 20.02 11.95 36.77
CA ALA A 435 19.63 12.93 35.76
C ALA A 435 18.87 14.12 36.35
N PHE A 436 18.09 13.90 37.41
CA PHE A 436 17.45 14.97 38.20
C PHE A 436 18.39 15.66 39.20
N GLY A 437 19.66 15.25 39.27
CA GLY A 437 20.72 15.91 40.03
C GLY A 437 21.07 15.27 41.37
N LEU A 438 20.68 14.01 41.62
CA LEU A 438 21.14 13.28 42.80
C LEU A 438 22.55 12.71 42.61
N PRO A 439 23.40 12.75 43.64
CA PRO A 439 24.67 12.03 43.61
C PRO A 439 24.46 10.53 43.88
N ASP A 440 25.51 9.74 43.65
CA ASP A 440 25.59 8.37 44.17
C ASP A 440 25.37 8.33 45.67
N ALA A 441 24.66 7.31 46.12
CA ALA A 441 24.56 7.04 47.55
C ALA A 441 25.94 6.64 48.09
N THR A 442 26.38 7.32 49.15
CA THR A 442 27.66 7.03 49.81
C THR A 442 27.60 5.82 50.75
N SER A 443 26.42 5.21 50.90
CA SER A 443 26.18 4.03 51.73
C SER A 443 24.91 3.29 51.29
N THR A 444 24.83 1.99 51.55
CA THR A 444 23.59 1.22 51.42
C THR A 444 22.58 1.65 52.48
N ASP A 445 21.66 2.53 52.09
CA ASP A 445 20.70 3.19 52.98
C ASP A 445 19.23 2.80 52.68
N GLY A 446 19.03 1.85 51.77
CA GLY A 446 17.70 1.38 51.35
C GLY A 446 16.95 2.38 50.46
N THR A 447 17.57 3.51 50.11
CA THR A 447 16.97 4.47 49.19
C THR A 447 17.07 3.97 47.75
N CYS A 448 16.30 4.56 46.84
CA CYS A 448 16.40 4.18 45.44
C CYS A 448 17.75 4.55 44.80
N MET A 449 18.55 5.42 45.42
CA MET A 449 19.92 5.68 44.97
C MET A 449 20.93 4.65 45.49
N SER A 450 20.53 3.65 46.27
CA SER A 450 21.43 2.58 46.75
C SER A 450 20.88 1.16 46.59
N ALA A 451 19.55 0.99 46.53
CA ALA A 451 18.89 -0.30 46.61
C ALA A 451 17.95 -0.64 45.45
N SER A 452 17.68 0.30 44.53
CA SER A 452 16.66 0.11 43.49
C SER A 452 16.93 -1.09 42.59
N LEU A 453 18.18 -1.43 42.30
CA LEU A 453 18.53 -2.56 41.43
C LEU A 453 18.10 -3.93 41.96
N TYR A 454 17.86 -4.07 43.28
CA TYR A 454 17.51 -5.35 43.92
C TYR A 454 16.29 -5.31 44.83
N ASP A 455 15.83 -4.14 45.28
CA ASP A 455 14.68 -3.99 46.19
C ASP A 455 13.53 -3.17 45.57
N TYR A 456 13.53 -2.91 44.26
CA TYR A 456 12.38 -2.30 43.60
C TYR A 456 11.14 -3.23 43.64
N PRO A 457 9.93 -2.73 43.95
CA PRO A 457 9.53 -1.31 44.12
C PRO A 457 9.54 -0.77 45.56
N ASN A 458 10.18 -1.45 46.51
CA ASN A 458 10.12 -1.12 47.93
C ASN A 458 11.09 -0.02 48.37
N CYS A 459 12.10 0.31 47.56
CA CYS A 459 12.98 1.44 47.82
C CYS A 459 12.18 2.77 47.88
N THR A 460 12.70 3.77 48.60
CA THR A 460 12.08 5.10 48.67
C THR A 460 13.13 6.20 48.51
N PHE A 461 12.72 7.40 48.10
CA PHE A 461 13.59 8.57 48.21
C PHE A 461 13.48 9.17 49.61
N ASN A 462 14.60 9.41 50.28
CA ASN A 462 14.61 10.12 51.55
C ASN A 462 14.34 11.63 51.35
N GLN A 463 14.06 12.38 52.40
CA GLN A 463 13.66 13.79 52.26
C GLN A 463 14.72 14.66 51.57
N THR A 464 16.01 14.41 51.82
CA THR A 464 17.12 15.13 51.17
C THR A 464 17.12 14.87 49.66
N GLN A 465 16.94 13.62 49.25
CA GLN A 465 16.83 13.23 47.84
C GLN A 465 15.59 13.83 47.17
N LYS A 466 14.42 13.79 47.84
CA LYS A 466 13.21 14.43 47.32
C LYS A 466 13.42 15.93 47.08
N ASN A 467 14.05 16.62 48.04
CA ASN A 467 14.37 18.04 47.92
C ASN A 467 15.40 18.29 46.81
N GLY A 468 16.40 17.42 46.66
CA GLY A 468 17.41 17.47 45.61
C GLY A 468 16.80 17.35 44.21
N ILE A 469 15.88 16.40 44.00
CA ILE A 469 15.16 16.23 42.74
C ILE A 469 14.28 17.44 42.44
N LEU A 470 13.45 17.88 43.40
CA LEU A 470 12.45 18.93 43.18
C LEU A 470 13.06 20.32 42.98
N ASN A 471 14.20 20.60 43.63
CA ASN A 471 14.88 21.90 43.55
C ASN A 471 16.14 21.84 42.67
N GLY A 472 16.45 20.69 42.10
CA GLY A 472 17.60 20.48 41.23
C GLY A 472 17.43 21.13 39.85
N PRO A 473 18.45 21.06 38.98
CA PRO A 473 18.47 21.72 37.68
C PRO A 473 17.27 21.38 36.77
N TYR A 474 16.73 20.17 36.92
CA TYR A 474 15.57 19.66 36.16
C TYR A 474 14.30 19.56 36.99
N GLY A 475 14.29 20.06 38.23
CA GLY A 475 13.11 20.02 39.09
C GLY A 475 11.88 20.73 38.50
N GLY A 476 12.12 21.74 37.66
CA GLY A 476 11.07 22.45 36.90
C GLY A 476 10.36 21.60 35.84
N PHE A 477 10.87 20.40 35.52
CA PHE A 477 10.26 19.49 34.53
C PHE A 477 9.22 18.57 35.20
N LEU A 478 9.13 18.63 36.54
CA LEU A 478 8.18 17.85 37.33
C LEU A 478 6.90 18.65 37.60
N SER A 479 5.75 18.06 37.29
CA SER A 479 4.42 18.67 37.49
C SER A 479 3.42 17.81 38.28
#